data_AF-A0A818FND9-F1
#
_entry.id   AF-A0A818FND9-F1
#
_cell.length_a   1.000
_cell.length_b   1.000
_cell.length_c   1.000
_cell.angle_alpha   90.00
_cell.angle_beta   90.00
_cell.angle_gamma   90.00
#
_symmetry.space_group_name_H-M   'P 1'
#
loop_
_entity.id
_entity.type
_entity.pdbx_description
1 polymer ?
#
loop_
_entity_poly.entity_id
_entity_poly.type
_entity_poly.pdbx_seq_one_letter_code
_entity_poly.pdbx_strand_id
1 'polypeptide(L)'
;STVRNADKIIVMQQGEIVEEGDHDSLMKAQGIYFDLIKQQYLRQVEEEEEEELQLEQKEITKLMSDDETNDDSIEQVHRKLTIDSAAQSVISAVYGMKNSRASYRWRKNDDENMITMKERKKSTTLAILQMNKPEWLLIAIGCIVASMNGATEPSYCVIQTKLATVNI
;
A
#
# COMPACT_ATOMS: atom_id res chain seq x y z
N SER A 1 -18.64 -15.06 -6.17
CA SER A 1 -17.46 -15.25 -7.02
C SER A 1 -17.73 -14.78 -8.44
N THR A 2 -17.27 -13.57 -8.79
CA THR A 2 -17.53 -12.96 -10.11
C THR A 2 -16.51 -13.40 -11.15
N VAL A 3 -15.24 -13.58 -10.76
CA VAL A 3 -14.15 -14.01 -11.66
C VAL A 3 -14.18 -15.52 -11.92
N ARG A 4 -14.56 -16.33 -10.93
CA ARG A 4 -14.63 -17.80 -11.06
C ARG A 4 -15.77 -18.29 -11.96
N ASN A 5 -16.86 -17.51 -12.04
CA ASN A 5 -18.04 -17.86 -12.83
C ASN A 5 -18.03 -17.23 -14.23
N ALA A 6 -16.88 -16.72 -14.69
CA ALA A 6 -16.77 -16.14 -16.02
C ALA A 6 -16.65 -17.24 -17.08
N ASP A 7 -17.40 -17.09 -18.17
CA ASP A 7 -17.36 -18.03 -19.31
C ASP A 7 -16.02 -17.99 -20.06
N LYS A 8 -15.33 -16.82 -20.01
CA LYS A 8 -14.00 -16.64 -20.59
C LYS A 8 -13.21 -15.63 -19.78
N ILE A 9 -11.98 -15.98 -19.46
CA ILE A 9 -11.01 -15.16 -18.77
C ILE A 9 -9.88 -14.86 -19.75
N ILE A 10 -9.48 -13.59 -19.83
CA ILE A 10 -8.39 -13.11 -20.68
C ILE A 10 -7.36 -12.44 -19.77
N VAL A 11 -6.15 -12.98 -19.75
CA VAL A 11 -5.03 -12.40 -19.02
C VAL A 11 -4.18 -11.59 -19.99
N MET A 12 -3.91 -10.34 -19.62
CA MET A 12 -3.10 -9.43 -20.41
C MET A 12 -1.83 -9.02 -19.67
N GLN A 13 -0.72 -8.95 -20.39
CA GLN A 13 0.55 -8.44 -19.88
C GLN A 13 1.09 -7.41 -20.86
N GLN A 14 1.36 -6.19 -20.39
CA GLN A 14 1.88 -5.08 -21.20
C GLN A 14 1.05 -4.74 -22.46
N GLY A 15 -0.26 -5.02 -22.44
CA GLY A 15 -1.16 -4.75 -23.56
C GLY A 15 -1.31 -5.91 -24.55
N GLU A 16 -0.63 -7.03 -24.33
CA GLU A 16 -0.79 -8.25 -25.13
C GLU A 16 -1.55 -9.33 -24.35
N ILE A 17 -2.31 -10.16 -25.05
CA ILE A 17 -3.02 -11.30 -24.48
C ILE A 17 -2.01 -12.44 -24.29
N VAL A 18 -1.81 -12.85 -23.05
CA VAL A 18 -0.83 -13.90 -22.70
C VAL A 18 -1.50 -15.24 -22.39
N GLU A 19 -2.73 -15.22 -21.85
CA GLU A 19 -3.50 -16.44 -21.55
C GLU A 19 -5.00 -16.20 -21.78
N GLU A 20 -5.70 -17.21 -22.30
CA GLU A 20 -7.16 -17.20 -22.40
C GLU A 20 -7.74 -18.57 -22.09
N GLY A 21 -8.91 -18.61 -21.45
CA GLY A 21 -9.57 -19.88 -21.11
C GLY A 21 -10.68 -19.71 -20.08
N ASP A 22 -11.25 -20.83 -19.64
CA ASP A 22 -12.10 -20.88 -18.46
C ASP A 22 -11.24 -20.95 -17.19
N HIS A 23 -11.88 -20.75 -16.02
CA HIS A 23 -11.19 -20.78 -14.74
C HIS A 23 -10.44 -22.10 -14.53
N ASP A 24 -11.08 -23.24 -14.79
CA ASP A 24 -10.51 -24.55 -14.50
C ASP A 24 -9.32 -24.88 -15.42
N SER A 25 -9.36 -24.51 -16.71
CA SER A 25 -8.22 -24.72 -17.61
C SER A 25 -7.05 -23.82 -17.25
N LEU A 26 -7.29 -22.55 -16.91
CA LEU A 26 -6.23 -21.63 -16.50
C LEU A 26 -5.60 -22.03 -15.15
N MET A 27 -6.40 -22.57 -14.22
CA MET A 27 -5.89 -23.11 -12.95
C MET A 27 -5.03 -24.37 -13.16
N LYS A 28 -5.39 -25.23 -14.11
CA LYS A 28 -4.59 -26.42 -14.49
C LYS A 28 -3.32 -26.05 -15.24
N ALA A 29 -3.35 -25.00 -16.05
CA ALA A 29 -2.20 -24.52 -16.81
C ALA A 29 -1.07 -23.99 -15.91
N GLN A 30 -1.36 -23.63 -14.66
CA GLN A 30 -0.38 -23.10 -13.68
C GLN A 30 0.45 -21.95 -14.25
N GLY A 31 -0.22 -21.09 -15.02
CA GLY A 31 0.36 -19.90 -15.63
C GLY A 31 0.19 -18.63 -14.79
N ILE A 32 0.18 -17.49 -15.46
CA ILE A 32 0.09 -16.15 -14.85
C ILE A 32 -1.22 -16.00 -14.07
N TYR A 33 -2.34 -16.49 -14.61
CA TYR A 33 -3.62 -16.47 -13.90
C TYR A 33 -3.56 -17.21 -12.55
N PHE A 34 -2.94 -18.39 -12.53
CA PHE A 34 -2.83 -19.21 -11.34
C PHE A 34 -2.01 -18.53 -10.24
N ASP A 35 -0.87 -17.94 -10.62
CA ASP A 35 -0.01 -17.23 -9.67
C ASP A 35 -0.71 -16.02 -9.05
N LEU A 36 -1.48 -15.27 -9.85
CA LEU A 36 -2.30 -14.13 -9.39
C LEU A 36 -3.33 -14.57 -8.34
N ILE A 37 -4.10 -15.62 -8.65
CA ILE A 37 -5.14 -16.14 -7.74
C ILE A 37 -4.51 -16.70 -6.46
N LYS A 38 -3.38 -17.39 -6.56
CA LYS A 38 -2.65 -17.93 -5.41
C LYS A 38 -2.19 -16.82 -4.46
N GLN A 39 -1.64 -15.73 -5.00
CA GLN A 39 -1.23 -14.58 -4.19
C GLN A 39 -2.42 -13.92 -3.49
N GLN A 40 -3.55 -13.82 -4.18
CA GLN A 40 -4.78 -13.29 -3.57
C GLN A 40 -5.25 -14.16 -2.40
N TYR A 41 -5.24 -15.49 -2.55
CA TYR A 41 -5.63 -16.40 -1.48
C TYR A 41 -4.71 -16.32 -0.27
N LEU A 42 -3.38 -16.26 -0.49
CA LEU A 42 -2.39 -16.11 0.58
C LEU A 42 -2.63 -14.83 1.39
N ARG A 43 -2.92 -13.71 0.74
CA ARG A 43 -3.20 -12.45 1.43
C ARG A 43 -4.45 -12.54 2.30
N GLN A 44 -5.50 -13.22 1.85
CA GLN A 44 -6.72 -13.38 2.65
C GLN A 44 -6.47 -14.19 3.93
N VAL A 45 -5.64 -15.24 3.85
CA VAL A 45 -5.26 -16.03 5.03
C VAL A 45 -4.42 -15.20 6.00
N GLU A 46 -3.48 -14.39 5.50
CA GLU A 46 -2.69 -13.47 6.34
C GLU A 46 -3.58 -12.42 7.03
N GLU A 47 -4.55 -11.84 6.31
CA GLU A 47 -5.51 -10.87 6.87
C GLU A 47 -6.39 -11.51 7.96
N GLU A 48 -6.87 -12.74 7.75
CA GLU A 48 -7.65 -13.49 8.75
C GLU A 48 -6.83 -13.81 10.02
N GLU A 49 -5.57 -14.24 9.87
CA GLU A 49 -4.66 -14.50 11.01
C GLU A 49 -4.33 -13.21 11.78
N GLU A 50 -4.13 -12.08 11.08
CA GLU A 50 -3.88 -10.78 11.71
C GLU A 50 -5.11 -10.26 12.49
N GLU A 51 -6.32 -10.47 11.97
CA GLU A 51 -7.56 -10.08 12.66
C GLU A 51 -7.80 -10.90 13.93
N GLU A 52 -7.53 -12.21 13.92
CA GLU A 52 -7.61 -13.06 15.12
C GLU A 52 -6.63 -12.63 16.22
N LEU A 53 -5.37 -12.35 15.85
CA LEU A 53 -4.36 -11.88 16.80
C LEU A 53 -4.68 -10.49 17.39
N GLN A 54 -5.31 -9.61 16.59
CA GLN A 54 -5.76 -8.30 17.07
C GLN A 54 -6.92 -8.42 18.05
N LEU A 55 -7.86 -9.34 17.83
CA LEU A 55 -8.95 -9.61 18.75
C LEU A 55 -8.44 -10.13 20.09
N GLU A 56 -7.47 -11.06 20.08
CA GLU A 56 -6.86 -11.62 21.29
C GLU A 56 -6.08 -10.55 22.07
N GLN A 57 -5.30 -9.71 21.40
CA GLN A 57 -4.61 -8.56 22.04
C GLN A 57 -5.58 -7.54 22.64
N LYS A 58 -6.71 -7.30 21.97
CA LYS A 58 -7.75 -6.36 22.44
C LYS A 58 -8.48 -6.91 23.67
N GLU A 59 -8.70 -8.21 23.74
CA GLU A 59 -9.29 -8.88 24.90
C GLU A 59 -8.32 -8.85 26.10
N ILE A 60 -7.04 -9.12 25.88
CA ILE A 60 -5.99 -8.98 26.90
C ILE A 60 -5.90 -7.53 27.42
N THR A 61 -5.90 -6.54 26.52
CA THR A 61 -5.86 -5.11 26.91
C THR A 61 -7.09 -4.70 27.72
N LYS A 62 -8.26 -5.22 27.37
CA LYS A 62 -9.51 -4.94 28.09
C LYS A 62 -9.52 -5.56 29.50
N LEU A 63 -8.98 -6.77 29.65
CA LEU A 63 -8.79 -7.40 30.97
C LEU A 63 -7.79 -6.63 31.84
N MET A 64 -6.85 -5.91 31.24
CA MET A 64 -5.88 -5.06 31.95
C MET A 64 -6.43 -3.68 32.33
N SER A 65 -7.58 -3.25 31.80
CA SER A 65 -8.18 -1.94 32.10
C SER A 65 -9.19 -1.94 33.26
N ASP A 66 -9.58 -3.11 33.79
CA ASP A 66 -10.62 -3.22 34.82
C ASP A 66 -10.07 -3.24 36.27
N ASP A 67 -8.74 -3.18 36.48
CA ASP A 67 -8.13 -3.16 37.81
C ASP A 67 -7.49 -1.78 38.11
N GLU A 68 -8.32 -0.82 38.54
CA GLU A 68 -7.84 0.34 39.31
C GLU A 68 -7.41 -0.12 40.71
N THR A 69 -6.26 -0.78 40.83
CA THR A 69 -5.53 -0.82 42.10
C THR A 69 -4.05 -0.46 41.92
N ASN A 70 -3.76 0.71 42.50
CA ASN A 70 -2.48 1.37 42.64
C ASN A 70 -1.44 0.50 43.39
N ASP A 71 -0.38 0.02 42.72
CA ASP A 71 0.87 -0.39 43.39
C ASP A 71 2.09 -0.35 42.43
N ASP A 72 3.20 0.19 42.93
CA ASP A 72 4.44 0.62 42.22
C ASP A 72 5.33 -0.55 41.71
N SER A 73 4.72 -1.63 41.21
CA SER A 73 5.42 -2.84 40.76
C SER A 73 5.58 -2.98 39.24
N ILE A 74 5.04 -2.04 38.44
CA ILE A 74 4.82 -2.20 37.00
C ILE A 74 6.08 -2.01 36.13
N GLU A 75 7.19 -1.48 36.68
CA GLU A 75 8.38 -1.16 35.88
C GLU A 75 9.21 -2.40 35.44
N GLN A 76 9.02 -3.57 36.07
CA GLN A 76 9.77 -4.79 35.68
C GLN A 76 9.11 -5.62 34.58
N VAL A 77 7.81 -5.48 34.33
CA VAL A 77 7.09 -6.26 33.31
C VAL A 77 7.28 -5.65 31.90
N HIS A 78 7.58 -4.35 31.81
CA HIS A 78 7.76 -3.64 30.54
C HIS A 78 9.05 -4.00 29.78
N ARG A 79 10.03 -4.64 30.43
CA ARG A 79 11.30 -5.02 29.80
C ARG A 79 11.25 -6.38 29.08
N LYS A 80 10.25 -7.22 29.36
CA LYS A 80 10.14 -8.54 28.73
C LYS A 80 9.37 -8.50 27.40
N LEU A 81 8.40 -7.60 27.29
CA LEU A 81 7.58 -7.39 26.08
C LEU A 81 8.31 -6.68 24.93
N THR A 82 9.44 -6.00 25.22
CA THR A 82 10.27 -5.33 24.21
C THR A 82 11.28 -6.25 23.54
N ILE A 83 11.55 -7.43 24.10
CA ILE A 83 12.50 -8.40 23.54
C ILE A 83 11.84 -9.25 22.45
N ASP A 84 10.56 -9.57 22.60
CA ASP A 84 9.81 -10.39 21.64
C ASP A 84 9.34 -9.59 20.41
N SER A 85 9.16 -8.27 20.54
CA SER A 85 8.83 -7.39 19.40
C SER A 85 10.00 -7.19 18.43
N ALA A 86 11.24 -7.20 18.93
CA ALA A 86 12.43 -7.23 18.09
C ALA A 86 12.59 -8.57 17.36
N ALA A 87 12.20 -9.68 17.99
CA ALA A 87 12.18 -11.00 17.38
C ALA A 87 11.15 -11.08 16.23
N GLN A 88 9.98 -10.48 16.39
CA GLN A 88 8.97 -10.40 15.31
C GLN A 88 9.46 -9.56 14.12
N SER A 89 10.22 -8.48 14.34
CA SER A 89 10.80 -7.66 13.27
C SER A 89 11.86 -8.39 12.44
N VAL A 90 12.67 -9.26 13.05
CA VAL A 90 13.65 -10.07 12.31
C VAL A 90 13.00 -11.26 11.61
N ILE A 91 11.94 -11.83 12.17
CA ILE A 91 11.18 -12.92 11.55
C ILE A 91 10.46 -12.40 10.30
N SER A 92 9.74 -11.28 10.36
CA SER A 92 9.08 -10.70 9.17
C SER A 92 10.08 -10.29 8.07
N ALA A 93 11.24 -9.74 8.45
CA ALA A 93 12.32 -9.43 7.50
C ALA A 93 12.94 -10.68 6.86
N VAL A 94 13.14 -11.76 7.62
CA VAL A 94 13.68 -13.04 7.11
C VAL A 94 12.67 -13.78 6.24
N TYR A 95 11.38 -13.73 6.56
CA TYR A 95 10.31 -14.35 5.76
C TYR A 95 10.07 -13.58 4.45
N GLY A 96 10.13 -12.24 4.45
CA GLY A 96 10.11 -11.43 3.22
C GLY A 96 11.30 -11.71 2.29
N MET A 97 12.44 -12.15 2.84
CA MET A 97 13.65 -12.44 2.09
C MET A 97 13.65 -13.83 1.42
N LYS A 98 12.81 -14.78 1.89
CA LYS A 98 12.70 -16.12 1.29
C LYS A 98 11.83 -16.15 0.02
N ASN A 99 10.84 -15.26 -0.12
CA ASN A 99 10.00 -15.18 -1.32
C ASN A 99 10.72 -14.52 -2.52
N SER A 100 11.90 -13.93 -2.30
CA SER A 100 12.73 -13.30 -3.33
C SER A 100 13.57 -14.30 -4.16
N ARG A 101 13.46 -15.62 -3.93
CA ARG A 101 14.16 -16.64 -4.73
C ARG A 101 13.31 -17.26 -5.85
N ALA A 102 11.99 -17.11 -5.79
CA ALA A 102 11.08 -17.58 -6.83
C ALA A 102 10.99 -16.62 -8.04
N SER A 103 11.58 -15.43 -7.95
CA SER A 103 11.49 -14.37 -8.95
C SER A 103 12.52 -14.43 -10.08
N TYR A 104 13.39 -15.45 -10.15
CA TYR A 104 14.39 -15.59 -11.22
C TYR A 104 14.08 -16.77 -12.15
N ARG A 105 12.83 -16.86 -12.65
CA ARG A 105 12.48 -17.79 -13.74
C ARG A 105 11.73 -17.12 -14.88
N TRP A 106 12.03 -15.84 -15.11
CA TRP A 106 11.62 -15.08 -16.29
C TRP A 106 12.86 -14.32 -16.80
N ARG A 107 13.84 -15.05 -17.34
CA ARG A 107 14.99 -14.47 -18.06
C ARG A 107 15.68 -15.55 -18.92
N LYS A 108 15.00 -16.02 -19.95
CA LYS A 108 15.67 -16.84 -20.98
C LYS A 108 15.18 -16.61 -22.42
N ASN A 109 14.10 -15.88 -22.63
CA ASN A 109 13.59 -15.56 -23.97
C ASN A 109 13.59 -14.05 -24.30
N ASP A 110 14.12 -13.20 -23.42
CA ASP A 110 14.13 -11.74 -23.62
C ASP A 110 15.39 -11.22 -24.36
N ASP A 111 16.41 -12.06 -24.57
CA ASP A 111 17.69 -11.62 -25.13
C ASP A 111 17.63 -11.31 -26.64
N GLU A 112 16.69 -11.90 -27.39
CA GLU A 112 16.50 -11.56 -28.83
C GLU A 112 15.67 -10.29 -29.06
N ASN A 113 14.85 -9.87 -28.09
CA ASN A 113 14.10 -8.61 -28.14
C ASN A 113 14.68 -7.51 -27.25
N MET A 114 15.86 -7.73 -26.65
CA MET A 114 16.52 -6.76 -25.76
C MET A 114 17.19 -5.56 -26.47
N ILE A 115 17.07 -5.45 -27.80
CA ILE A 115 17.66 -4.33 -28.57
C ILE A 115 16.67 -3.16 -28.76
N THR A 116 15.37 -3.33 -28.47
CA THR A 116 14.35 -2.28 -28.74
C THR A 116 13.67 -1.66 -27.52
N MET A 117 14.00 -2.08 -26.29
CA MET A 117 13.52 -1.38 -25.09
C MET A 117 14.43 -0.19 -24.74
N LYS A 118 14.36 0.82 -25.63
CA LYS A 118 14.89 2.16 -25.47
C LYS A 118 14.54 2.73 -24.10
N GLU A 119 15.57 3.20 -23.39
CA GLU A 119 15.55 4.00 -22.16
C GLU A 119 14.17 4.56 -21.76
N ARG A 120 13.62 4.10 -20.63
CA ARG A 120 12.50 4.80 -19.99
C ARG A 120 13.00 6.18 -19.55
N LYS A 121 12.77 7.21 -20.38
CA LYS A 121 12.91 8.61 -19.97
C LYS A 121 12.12 8.79 -18.67
N LYS A 122 12.77 9.20 -17.58
CA LYS A 122 12.08 9.59 -16.35
C LYS A 122 11.05 10.65 -16.74
N SER A 123 9.77 10.29 -16.66
CA SER A 123 8.69 11.17 -17.06
C SER A 123 8.79 12.45 -16.23
N THR A 124 8.91 13.58 -16.89
CA THR A 124 8.92 14.89 -16.23
C THR A 124 7.59 15.04 -15.50
N THR A 125 7.57 15.59 -14.28
CA THR A 125 6.32 15.83 -13.52
C THR A 125 5.29 16.61 -14.33
N LEU A 126 5.77 17.48 -15.22
CA LEU A 126 5.00 18.23 -16.21
C LEU A 126 4.40 17.36 -17.33
N ALA A 127 5.10 16.29 -17.73
CA ALA A 127 4.61 15.36 -18.73
C ALA A 127 3.35 14.62 -18.24
N ILE A 128 3.23 14.36 -16.93
CA ILE A 128 2.02 13.78 -16.33
C ILE A 128 0.86 14.78 -16.39
N LEU A 129 1.12 16.06 -16.12
CA LEU A 129 0.11 17.12 -16.24
C LEU A 129 -0.42 17.23 -17.69
N GLN A 130 0.47 17.07 -18.68
CA GLN A 130 0.12 17.10 -20.10
C GLN A 130 -0.74 15.91 -20.55
N MET A 131 -0.87 14.86 -19.75
CA MET A 131 -1.73 13.72 -20.05
C MET A 131 -3.20 13.98 -19.69
N ASN A 132 -3.51 14.99 -18.86
CA ASN A 132 -4.89 15.36 -18.51
C ASN A 132 -5.35 16.66 -19.22
N LYS A 133 -5.29 16.65 -20.56
CA LYS A 133 -5.73 17.78 -21.40
C LYS A 133 -7.23 18.11 -21.33
N PRO A 134 -8.18 17.17 -21.20
CA PRO A 134 -9.60 17.51 -21.25
C PRO A 134 -10.12 18.24 -19.99
N GLU A 135 -9.40 18.18 -18.87
CA GLU A 135 -9.84 18.75 -17.58
C GLU A 135 -8.97 19.95 -17.12
N TRP A 136 -8.21 20.57 -18.02
CA TRP A 136 -7.28 21.66 -17.69
C TRP A 136 -7.96 22.88 -17.02
N LEU A 137 -9.25 23.11 -17.32
CA LEU A 137 -10.05 24.16 -16.69
C LEU A 137 -10.25 23.91 -15.18
N LEU A 138 -10.45 22.65 -14.78
CA LEU A 138 -10.62 22.30 -13.37
C LEU A 138 -9.31 22.52 -12.59
N ILE A 139 -8.18 22.18 -13.21
CA ILE A 139 -6.84 22.46 -12.65
C ILE A 139 -6.64 23.96 -12.48
N ALA A 140 -7.02 24.77 -13.48
CA ALA A 140 -6.91 26.23 -13.40
C ALA A 140 -7.77 26.83 -12.28
N ILE A 141 -9.02 26.36 -12.14
CA ILE A 141 -9.90 26.78 -11.03
C ILE A 141 -9.29 26.36 -9.68
N GLY A 142 -8.76 25.14 -9.59
CA GLY A 142 -8.06 24.65 -8.39
C GLY A 142 -6.86 25.51 -8.00
N CYS A 143 -6.05 25.95 -8.95
CA CYS A 143 -4.93 26.86 -8.70
C CYS A 143 -5.37 28.22 -8.15
N ILE A 144 -6.48 28.76 -8.65
CA ILE A 144 -7.04 30.03 -8.16
C ILE A 144 -7.51 29.87 -6.71
N VAL A 145 -8.29 28.82 -6.43
CA VAL A 145 -8.80 28.53 -5.07
C VAL A 145 -7.66 28.26 -4.09
N ALA A 146 -6.64 27.50 -4.49
CA ALA A 146 -5.47 27.24 -3.68
C ALA A 146 -4.70 28.52 -3.34
N SER A 147 -4.57 29.45 -4.29
CA SER A 147 -3.91 30.74 -4.08
C SER A 147 -4.66 31.61 -3.07
N MET A 148 -5.99 31.63 -3.13
CA MET A 148 -6.81 32.36 -2.17
C MET A 148 -6.67 31.79 -0.75
N ASN A 149 -6.77 30.47 -0.62
CA ASN A 149 -6.65 29.80 0.67
C ASN A 149 -5.25 29.95 1.28
N GLY A 150 -4.19 29.88 0.47
CA GLY A 150 -2.82 30.08 0.94
C GLY A 150 -2.55 31.50 1.46
N ALA A 151 -3.29 32.50 0.99
CA ALA A 151 -3.16 33.88 1.45
C ALA A 151 -3.93 34.18 2.76
N THR A 152 -4.88 33.33 3.15
CA THR A 152 -5.71 33.54 4.34
C THR A 152 -4.87 33.47 5.62
N GLU A 153 -3.98 32.49 5.75
CA GLU A 153 -3.12 32.32 6.95
C GLU A 153 -2.20 33.51 7.24
N PRO A 154 -1.42 34.06 6.28
CA PRO A 154 -0.60 35.24 6.53
C PRO A 154 -1.44 36.51 6.76
N SER A 155 -2.63 36.61 6.14
CA SER A 155 -3.52 37.76 6.36
C SER A 155 -4.03 37.84 7.80
N TYR A 156 -4.36 36.69 8.39
CA TYR A 156 -4.79 36.58 9.78
C TYR A 156 -3.67 37.02 10.74
N CYS A 157 -2.43 36.60 10.48
CA CYS A 157 -1.26 37.00 11.26
C CYS A 157 -1.10 38.53 11.33
N VAL A 158 -1.19 39.23 10.20
CA VAL A 158 -1.02 40.69 10.13
C VAL A 158 -2.12 41.44 10.91
N ILE A 159 -3.37 40.97 10.81
CA ILE A 159 -4.50 41.58 11.53
C ILE A 159 -4.30 41.39 13.03
N GLN A 160 -3.93 40.19 13.48
CA GLN A 160 -3.69 39.91 14.88
C GLN A 160 -2.53 40.73 15.45
N THR A 161 -1.44 40.90 14.70
CA THR A 161 -0.32 41.77 15.12
C THR A 161 -0.77 43.21 15.31
N LYS A 162 -1.55 43.78 14.38
CA LYS A 162 -2.05 45.16 14.51
C LYS A 162 -3.01 45.34 15.68
N LEU A 163 -3.89 44.37 15.92
CA LEU A 163 -4.80 44.39 17.07
C LEU A 163 -4.03 44.33 18.39
N ALA A 164 -2.98 43.51 18.48
CA ALA A 164 -2.14 43.42 19.67
C ALA A 164 -1.39 44.74 19.94
N THR A 165 -0.86 45.41 18.91
CA THR A 165 -0.12 46.68 19.08
C THR A 165 -1.01 47.87 19.45
N VAL A 166 -2.26 47.92 18.99
CA VAL A 166 -3.19 49.02 19.34
C VAL A 166 -3.71 48.91 20.78
N ASN A 167 -3.66 47.72 21.37
CA ASN A 167 -4.19 47.43 22.71
C ASN A 167 -3.11 47.44 23.81
N ILE A 168 -1.90 47.91 23.49
CA ILE A 168 -0.75 48.14 24.39
C ILE A 168 -0.44 49.63 24.37
#